data_AF-A0A523QMY6-F1
#
_entry.id   AF-A0A523QMY6-F1
#
_cell.length_a   1.000
_cell.length_b   1.000
_cell.length_c   1.000
_cell.angle_alpha   90.00
_cell.angle_beta   90.00
_cell.angle_gamma   90.00
#
_symmetry.space_group_name_H-M   'P 1'
#
loop_
_entity.id
_entity.type
_entity.pdbx_description
1 polymer ?
#
loop_
_entity_poly.entity_id
_entity_poly.type
_entity_poly.pdbx_seq_one_letter_code
_entity_poly.pdbx_strand_id
1 'polypeptide(L)'
;MIRINLLKPEAKELPAEEARREIKPPKMSLIYLLVVFAAAALFFYQRSAFNKEGGLLEDALAEKNKLSDVLGKLEEAQKLKSLFERKINLINQIKPRQQVAVRIMDELSKHIPYYVWLSEATYDKQKIHIKGRALSNNLIADYIYSLETSPYF
;
A
#
# COMPACT_ATOMS: atom_id res chain seq x y z
N MET A 1 -2.29 16.22 -125.68
CA MET A 1 -3.62 15.57 -125.69
C MET A 1 -3.43 14.07 -125.41
N ILE A 2 -4.53 13.37 -125.10
CA ILE A 2 -4.61 11.91 -124.82
C ILE A 2 -4.17 11.51 -123.41
N ARG A 3 -5.16 11.11 -122.60
CA ARG A 3 -5.06 10.23 -121.42
C ARG A 3 -5.11 8.76 -121.96
N ILE A 4 -4.74 7.71 -121.23
CA ILE A 4 -5.54 7.07 -120.15
C ILE A 4 -4.64 6.11 -119.35
N ASN A 5 -4.93 6.01 -118.06
CA ASN A 5 -4.38 5.09 -117.06
C ASN A 5 -4.65 3.61 -117.37
N LEU A 6 -3.66 2.73 -117.17
CA LEU A 6 -3.86 1.29 -116.93
C LEU A 6 -2.66 0.67 -116.20
N LEU A 7 -2.73 0.64 -114.86
CA LEU A 7 -2.57 -0.60 -114.06
C LEU A 7 -2.87 -0.34 -112.56
N LYS A 8 -3.96 -0.97 -112.09
CA LYS A 8 -4.19 -1.38 -110.68
C LYS A 8 -3.25 -2.58 -110.36
N PRO A 9 -3.13 -3.08 -109.12
CA PRO A 9 -3.93 -2.81 -107.92
C PRO A 9 -3.08 -2.13 -106.80
N GLU A 10 -3.51 -1.93 -105.55
CA GLU A 10 -4.74 -2.39 -104.89
C GLU A 10 -5.42 -1.33 -104.00
N ALA A 11 -5.39 -1.46 -102.65
CA ALA A 11 -6.40 -0.91 -101.75
C ALA A 11 -5.91 -0.67 -100.30
N LYS A 12 -6.88 -0.21 -99.51
CA LYS A 12 -7.03 -0.18 -98.04
C LYS A 12 -6.72 1.16 -97.39
N GLU A 13 -7.72 2.06 -97.34
CA GLU A 13 -8.80 2.10 -96.33
C GLU A 13 -8.27 2.32 -94.91
N LEU A 14 -8.59 3.50 -94.37
CA LEU A 14 -8.47 3.84 -92.96
C LEU A 14 -9.35 2.91 -92.13
N PRO A 15 -8.92 2.55 -90.91
CA PRO A 15 -9.86 2.65 -89.80
C PRO A 15 -9.29 3.45 -88.63
N ALA A 16 -10.18 4.18 -87.96
CA ALA A 16 -9.94 4.58 -86.59
C ALA A 16 -10.07 3.33 -85.71
N GLU A 17 -8.96 2.78 -85.23
CA GLU A 17 -9.00 1.74 -84.21
C GLU A 17 -8.87 2.34 -82.81
N GLU A 18 -9.99 2.32 -82.09
CA GLU A 18 -10.05 2.38 -80.63
C GLU A 18 -9.41 1.14 -79.99
N ALA A 19 -8.13 0.91 -80.23
CA ALA A 19 -7.37 -0.08 -79.48
C ALA A 19 -6.89 0.56 -78.18
N ARG A 20 -7.72 0.42 -77.13
CA ARG A 20 -7.33 0.62 -75.73
C ARG A 20 -5.91 0.08 -75.57
N ARG A 21 -4.93 0.97 -75.33
CA ARG A 21 -3.57 0.52 -75.04
C ARG A 21 -3.67 -0.35 -73.79
N GLU A 22 -3.57 -1.66 -73.97
CA GLU A 22 -3.35 -2.58 -72.87
C GLU A 22 -2.08 -2.12 -72.20
N ILE A 23 -2.22 -1.36 -71.11
CA ILE A 23 -1.12 -1.04 -70.21
C ILE A 23 -0.82 -2.35 -69.50
N LYS A 24 -0.15 -3.27 -70.21
CA LYS A 24 0.55 -4.40 -69.62
C LYS A 24 1.50 -3.74 -68.62
N PRO A 25 1.22 -3.82 -67.30
CA PRO A 25 2.07 -3.13 -66.34
C PRO A 25 3.46 -3.71 -66.56
N PRO A 26 4.51 -2.87 -66.70
CA PRO A 26 5.86 -3.40 -66.74
C PRO A 26 6.01 -4.27 -65.50
N LYS A 27 6.51 -5.50 -65.63
CA LYS A 27 6.50 -6.48 -64.52
C LYS A 27 7.13 -5.89 -63.24
N MET A 28 8.06 -4.94 -63.41
CA MET A 28 8.64 -4.06 -62.38
C MET A 28 7.61 -3.30 -61.52
N SER A 29 6.53 -2.76 -62.09
CA SER A 29 5.48 -2.04 -61.34
C SER A 29 4.66 -2.99 -60.46
N LEU A 30 4.44 -4.24 -60.91
CA LEU A 30 3.76 -5.26 -60.12
C LEU A 30 4.67 -5.73 -58.97
N ILE A 31 5.96 -5.90 -59.24
CA ILE A 31 6.99 -6.23 -58.23
C ILE A 31 7.08 -5.11 -57.17
N TYR A 32 7.11 -3.84 -57.58
CA TYR A 32 7.18 -2.71 -56.65
C TYR A 32 5.95 -2.65 -55.72
N LEU A 33 4.75 -2.84 -56.27
CA LEU A 33 3.51 -2.89 -55.48
C LEU A 33 3.51 -4.06 -54.49
N LEU A 34 4.03 -5.23 -54.89
CA LEU A 34 4.18 -6.40 -54.02
C LEU A 34 5.18 -6.13 -52.88
N VAL A 35 6.31 -5.49 -53.17
CA VAL A 35 7.31 -5.08 -52.15
C VAL A 35 6.73 -4.07 -51.15
N VAL A 36 5.99 -3.06 -51.63
CA VAL A 36 5.31 -2.09 -50.75
C VAL A 36 4.24 -2.77 -49.89
N PHE A 37 3.47 -3.70 -50.45
CA PHE A 37 2.47 -4.46 -49.70
C PHE A 37 3.10 -5.37 -48.65
N ALA A 38 4.21 -6.05 -48.97
CA ALA A 38 4.97 -6.85 -48.02
C ALA A 38 5.58 -5.99 -46.89
N ALA A 39 6.12 -4.82 -47.20
CA ALA A 39 6.63 -3.86 -46.21
C ALA A 39 5.51 -3.35 -45.29
N ALA A 40 4.33 -3.02 -45.83
CA ALA A 40 3.17 -2.63 -45.05
C ALA A 40 2.66 -3.75 -44.14
N ALA A 41 2.60 -4.99 -44.64
CA ALA A 41 2.21 -6.15 -43.84
C ALA A 41 3.19 -6.43 -42.69
N LEU A 42 4.50 -6.33 -42.93
CA LEU A 42 5.53 -6.44 -41.90
C LEU A 42 5.41 -5.31 -40.86
N PHE A 43 5.18 -4.08 -41.30
CA PHE A 43 4.98 -2.93 -40.41
C PHE A 43 3.73 -3.10 -39.52
N PHE A 44 2.60 -3.56 -40.08
CA PHE A 44 1.39 -3.84 -39.31
C PHE A 44 1.59 -5.00 -38.31
N TYR A 45 2.29 -6.07 -38.71
CA TYR A 45 2.60 -7.19 -37.83
C TYR A 45 3.47 -6.75 -36.64
N GLN A 46 4.53 -5.98 -36.92
CA GLN A 46 5.44 -5.45 -35.91
C GLN A 46 4.75 -4.43 -34.98
N ARG A 47 3.90 -3.55 -35.52
CA ARG A 47 3.06 -2.61 -34.75
C ARG A 47 2.08 -3.36 -33.82
N SER A 48 1.49 -4.46 -34.30
CA SER A 48 0.58 -5.31 -33.51
C SER A 48 1.30 -6.03 -32.36
N ALA A 49 2.56 -6.44 -32.55
CA ALA A 49 3.39 -7.01 -31.49
C ALA A 49 3.67 -5.97 -30.39
N PHE A 50 4.17 -4.78 -30.74
CA PHE A 50 4.44 -3.70 -29.78
C PHE A 50 3.20 -3.25 -28.99
N ASN A 51 2.02 -3.20 -29.63
CA ASN A 51 0.79 -2.84 -28.94
C ASN A 51 0.37 -3.86 -27.85
N LYS A 52 0.74 -5.15 -27.99
CA LYS A 52 0.46 -6.17 -26.97
C LYS A 52 1.37 -6.04 -25.75
N GLU A 53 2.63 -5.69 -25.95
CA GLU A 53 3.59 -5.48 -24.87
C GLU A 53 3.26 -4.21 -24.07
N GLY A 54 2.77 -3.15 -24.72
CA GLY A 54 2.31 -1.93 -24.06
C GLY A 54 1.15 -2.15 -23.08
N GLY A 55 0.11 -2.91 -23.49
CA GLY A 55 -1.04 -3.18 -22.63
C GLY A 55 -0.70 -3.97 -21.36
N LEU A 56 0.18 -4.98 -21.49
CA LEU A 56 0.64 -5.78 -20.34
C LEU A 56 1.44 -4.95 -19.32
N LEU A 57 2.15 -3.91 -19.78
CA LEU A 57 2.85 -2.97 -18.89
C LEU A 57 1.88 -2.03 -18.16
N GLU A 58 0.84 -1.53 -18.83
CA GLU A 58 -0.20 -0.71 -18.18
C GLU A 58 -0.99 -1.51 -17.14
N ASP A 59 -1.38 -2.75 -17.43
CA ASP A 59 -2.08 -3.62 -16.48
C ASP A 59 -1.22 -3.92 -15.24
N ALA A 60 0.07 -4.26 -15.43
CA ALA A 60 1.00 -4.51 -14.33
C ALA A 60 1.25 -3.26 -13.46
N LEU A 61 1.28 -2.07 -14.06
CA LEU A 61 1.38 -0.80 -13.34
C LEU A 61 0.09 -0.47 -12.56
N ALA A 62 -1.07 -0.74 -13.16
CA ALA A 62 -2.37 -0.55 -12.49
C ALA A 62 -2.53 -1.49 -11.29
N GLU A 63 -2.11 -2.75 -11.40
CA GLU A 63 -2.13 -3.72 -10.31
C GLU A 63 -1.15 -3.35 -9.19
N LYS A 64 0.08 -2.92 -9.53
CA LYS A 64 1.05 -2.39 -8.57
C LYS A 64 0.50 -1.16 -7.81
N ASN A 65 -0.16 -0.24 -8.50
CA ASN A 65 -0.75 0.94 -7.87
C ASN A 65 -1.89 0.57 -6.90
N LYS A 66 -2.76 -0.37 -7.26
CA LYS A 66 -3.78 -0.92 -6.35
C LYS A 66 -3.16 -1.55 -5.10
N LEU A 67 -2.09 -2.33 -5.25
CA LEU A 67 -1.35 -2.89 -4.11
C LEU A 67 -0.72 -1.81 -3.22
N SER A 68 -0.24 -0.70 -3.79
CA SER A 68 0.42 0.38 -3.03
C SER A 68 -0.52 1.10 -2.05
N ASP A 69 -1.80 1.30 -2.43
CA ASP A 69 -2.82 1.87 -1.55
C ASP A 69 -3.18 0.91 -0.39
N VAL A 70 -3.25 -0.41 -0.67
CA VAL A 70 -3.44 -1.44 0.35
C VAL A 70 -2.25 -1.52 1.32
N LEU A 71 -1.02 -1.40 0.80
CA LEU A 71 0.20 -1.34 1.62
C LEU A 71 0.23 -0.11 2.53
N GLY A 72 -0.13 1.07 2.02
CA GLY A 72 -0.23 2.29 2.84
C GLY A 72 -1.25 2.15 3.98
N LYS A 73 -2.45 1.64 3.67
CA LYS A 73 -3.50 1.37 4.67
C LYS A 73 -3.07 0.33 5.71
N LEU A 74 -2.31 -0.69 5.32
CA LEU A 74 -1.72 -1.66 6.25
C LEU A 74 -0.68 -1.02 7.17
N GLU A 75 0.20 -0.17 6.64
CA GLU A 75 1.22 0.52 7.44
C GLU A 75 0.60 1.51 8.44
N GLU A 76 -0.43 2.26 8.03
CA GLU A 76 -1.21 3.11 8.93
C GLU A 76 -1.91 2.30 10.03
N ALA A 77 -2.59 1.20 9.67
CA ALA A 77 -3.24 0.31 10.63
C ALA A 77 -2.23 -0.31 11.61
N GLN A 78 -1.04 -0.67 11.15
CA GLN A 78 0.02 -1.22 12.00
C GLN A 78 0.62 -0.16 12.94
N LYS A 79 0.82 1.08 12.47
CA LYS A 79 1.20 2.23 13.32
C LYS A 79 0.16 2.47 14.40
N LEU A 80 -1.12 2.55 14.03
CA LEU A 80 -2.26 2.70 14.96
C LEU A 80 -2.28 1.57 16.00
N LYS A 81 -2.20 0.30 15.57
CA LYS A 81 -2.13 -0.87 16.46
C LYS A 81 -1.00 -0.77 17.47
N SER A 82 0.21 -0.40 17.02
CA SER A 82 1.37 -0.25 17.92
C SER A 82 1.19 0.87 18.96
N LEU A 83 0.49 1.95 18.60
CA LEU A 83 0.17 3.05 19.53
C LEU A 83 -0.88 2.62 20.55
N PHE A 84 -1.91 1.87 20.15
CA PHE A 84 -2.90 1.33 21.08
C PHE A 84 -2.29 0.29 22.02
N GLU A 85 -1.46 -0.64 21.52
CA GLU A 85 -0.74 -1.62 22.35
C GLU A 85 0.15 -0.93 23.40
N ARG A 86 0.90 0.12 23.03
CA ARG A 86 1.69 0.92 23.99
C ARG A 86 0.80 1.57 25.06
N LYS A 87 -0.32 2.18 24.68
CA LYS A 87 -1.28 2.80 25.62
C LYS A 87 -1.90 1.77 26.57
N ILE A 88 -2.35 0.62 26.05
CA ILE A 88 -2.94 -0.47 26.82
C ILE A 88 -1.92 -1.03 27.81
N ASN A 89 -0.68 -1.26 27.38
CA ASN A 89 0.38 -1.75 28.27
C ASN A 89 0.70 -0.76 29.41
N LEU A 90 0.77 0.54 29.13
CA LEU A 90 0.94 1.56 30.18
C LEU A 90 -0.23 1.58 31.18
N ILE A 91 -1.47 1.52 30.69
CA ILE A 91 -2.67 1.45 31.55
C ILE A 91 -2.63 0.19 32.43
N ASN A 92 -2.32 -0.97 31.85
CA ASN A 92 -2.24 -2.25 32.57
C ASN A 92 -1.13 -2.28 33.62
N GLN A 93 -0.04 -1.50 33.46
CA GLN A 93 1.01 -1.37 34.45
C GLN A 93 0.65 -0.42 35.61
N ILE A 94 -0.14 0.62 35.34
CA ILE A 94 -0.46 1.68 36.33
C ILE A 94 -1.72 1.33 37.14
N LYS A 95 -2.79 0.87 36.47
CA LYS A 95 -4.11 0.60 37.07
C LYS A 95 -4.08 -0.32 38.31
N PRO A 96 -3.37 -1.47 38.33
CA PRO A 96 -3.32 -2.31 39.53
C PRO A 96 -2.56 -1.64 40.68
N ARG A 97 -1.49 -0.87 40.39
CA ARG A 97 -0.72 -0.16 41.43
C ARG A 97 -1.54 0.90 42.15
N GLN A 98 -2.44 1.59 41.44
CA GLN A 98 -3.35 2.58 42.05
C GLN A 98 -4.28 1.93 43.08
N GLN A 99 -4.89 0.79 42.77
CA GLN A 99 -5.79 0.09 43.70
C GLN A 99 -5.06 -0.44 44.93
N VAL A 100 -3.83 -0.96 44.76
CA VAL A 100 -2.99 -1.42 45.87
C VAL A 100 -2.59 -0.26 46.78
N ALA A 101 -2.15 0.88 46.23
CA ALA A 101 -1.77 2.05 47.02
C ALA A 101 -2.94 2.61 47.86
N VAL A 102 -4.15 2.69 47.28
CA VAL A 102 -5.35 3.13 48.02
C VAL A 102 -5.69 2.15 49.16
N ARG A 103 -5.59 0.83 48.92
CA ARG A 103 -5.85 -0.17 49.97
C ARG A 103 -4.82 -0.13 51.09
N ILE A 104 -3.53 0.03 50.77
CA ILE A 104 -2.49 0.21 51.79
C ILE A 104 -2.79 1.46 52.63
N MET A 105 -3.19 2.57 52.02
CA MET A 105 -3.49 3.80 52.78
C MET A 105 -4.74 3.66 53.66
N ASP A 106 -5.76 2.93 53.20
CA ASP A 106 -6.97 2.60 53.97
C ASP A 106 -6.63 1.72 55.20
N GLU A 107 -5.85 0.65 55.01
CA GLU A 107 -5.39 -0.20 56.12
C GLU A 107 -4.50 0.57 57.12
N LEU A 108 -3.50 1.31 56.63
CA LEU A 108 -2.64 2.14 57.49
C LEU A 108 -3.46 3.14 58.32
N SER A 109 -4.52 3.73 57.75
CA SER A 109 -5.38 4.71 58.42
C SER A 109 -6.34 4.07 59.43
N LYS A 110 -6.81 2.83 59.22
CA LYS A 110 -7.69 2.11 60.16
C LYS A 110 -6.97 1.70 61.43
N HIS A 111 -5.69 1.32 61.31
CA HIS A 111 -4.92 0.77 62.41
C HIS A 111 -4.21 1.82 63.28
N ILE A 112 -4.31 3.12 63.00
CA ILE A 112 -3.64 4.18 63.80
C ILE A 112 -4.29 4.29 65.20
N PRO A 113 -3.56 4.00 66.30
CA PRO A 113 -4.09 4.17 67.64
C PRO A 113 -4.05 5.64 68.08
N TYR A 114 -4.81 5.96 69.13
CA TYR A 114 -4.78 7.29 69.74
C TYR A 114 -3.35 7.70 70.15
N TYR A 115 -2.99 8.96 69.89
CA TYR A 115 -1.67 9.55 70.15
C TYR A 115 -0.50 8.98 69.31
N VAL A 116 -0.80 8.37 68.15
CA VAL A 116 0.16 8.11 67.06
C VAL A 116 -0.21 8.98 65.85
N TRP A 117 0.79 9.58 65.22
CA TRP A 117 0.59 10.33 63.97
C TRP A 117 1.69 10.03 62.95
N LEU A 118 1.26 9.69 61.74
CA LEU A 118 2.16 9.46 60.62
C LEU A 118 2.51 10.81 59.96
N SER A 119 3.77 10.97 59.58
CA SER A 119 4.30 12.15 58.88
C SER A 119 4.64 11.85 57.43
N GLU A 120 5.02 10.61 57.12
CA GLU A 120 5.35 10.16 55.76
C GLU A 120 5.07 8.66 55.62
N ALA A 121 4.52 8.23 54.49
CA ALA A 121 4.39 6.83 54.13
C ALA A 121 4.77 6.67 52.65
N THR A 122 5.81 5.86 52.39
CA THR A 122 6.34 5.61 51.04
C THR A 122 6.27 4.11 50.74
N TYR A 123 5.69 3.74 49.59
CA TYR A 123 5.59 2.35 49.14
C TYR A 123 6.45 2.14 47.88
N ASP A 124 7.45 1.25 47.97
CA ASP A 124 8.25 0.79 46.84
C ASP A 124 8.01 -0.70 46.59
N LYS A 125 7.03 -1.00 45.72
CA LYS A 125 6.62 -2.29 45.12
C LYS A 125 6.26 -3.44 46.07
N GLN A 126 6.96 -3.58 47.19
CA GLN A 126 6.92 -4.70 48.11
C GLN A 126 7.35 -4.28 49.53
N LYS A 127 7.91 -3.07 49.72
CA LYS A 127 8.29 -2.51 51.02
C LYS A 127 7.53 -1.22 51.28
N ILE A 128 7.10 -1.05 52.53
CA ILE A 128 6.43 0.17 53.02
C ILE A 128 7.36 0.81 54.06
N HIS A 129 7.71 2.06 53.84
CA HIS A 129 8.51 2.89 54.75
C HIS A 129 7.61 3.93 55.40
N ILE A 130 7.43 3.82 56.71
CA ILE A 130 6.57 4.70 57.50
C ILE A 130 7.45 5.55 58.42
N LYS A 131 7.18 6.85 58.48
CA LYS A 131 7.74 7.78 59.47
C LYS A 131 6.59 8.43 60.22
N GLY A 132 6.70 8.52 61.54
CA GLY A 132 5.69 9.13 62.39
C GLY A 132 6.26 9.44 63.77
N ARG A 133 5.38 9.82 64.69
CA ARG A 133 5.69 9.96 66.11
C ARG A 133 4.55 9.34 66.93
N ALA A 134 4.89 8.92 68.14
CA ALA A 134 3.97 8.37 69.12
C ALA A 134 4.26 9.00 70.49
N LEU A 135 3.26 9.03 71.36
CA LEU A 135 3.42 9.51 72.74
C LEU A 135 4.25 8.55 73.63
N SER A 136 4.30 7.26 73.29
CA SER A 136 5.01 6.22 74.04
C SER A 136 5.46 5.09 73.12
N ASN A 137 6.56 4.41 73.47
CA ASN A 137 7.06 3.24 72.74
C ASN A 137 6.06 2.08 72.73
N ASN A 138 5.21 1.94 73.75
CA ASN A 138 4.17 0.90 73.77
C ASN A 138 3.19 1.08 72.60
N LEU A 139 2.76 2.31 72.32
CA LEU A 139 1.86 2.61 71.19
C LEU A 139 2.51 2.31 69.82
N ILE A 140 3.84 2.35 69.74
CA ILE A 140 4.58 1.93 68.53
C ILE A 140 4.53 0.41 68.39
N ALA A 141 4.75 -0.34 69.48
CA ALA A 141 4.66 -1.78 69.48
C ALA A 141 3.23 -2.27 69.18
N ASP A 142 2.21 -1.65 69.79
CA ASP A 142 0.80 -1.95 69.54
C ASP A 142 0.42 -1.70 68.08
N TYR A 143 0.94 -0.63 67.47
CA TYR A 143 0.73 -0.33 66.05
C TYR A 143 1.41 -1.34 65.12
N ILE A 144 2.67 -1.72 65.40
CA ILE A 144 3.39 -2.74 64.64
C ILE A 144 2.64 -4.08 64.71
N TYR A 145 2.22 -4.51 65.90
CA TYR A 145 1.46 -5.74 66.11
C TYR A 145 0.10 -5.71 65.40
N SER A 146 -0.58 -4.56 65.41
CA SER A 146 -1.84 -4.37 64.69
C SER A 146 -1.67 -4.50 63.17
N LEU A 147 -0.54 -4.05 62.62
CA LEU A 147 -0.21 -4.22 61.20
C LEU A 147 0.17 -5.66 60.86
N GLU A 148 0.99 -6.34 61.68
CA GLU A 148 1.32 -7.77 61.49
C GLU A 148 0.08 -8.68 61.56
N THR A 149 -0.96 -8.26 62.27
CA THR A 149 -2.23 -9.01 62.39
C THR A 149 -3.18 -8.76 61.20
N SER A 150 -2.93 -7.73 60.37
CA SER A 150 -3.77 -7.47 59.19
C SER A 150 -3.46 -8.46 58.06
N PRO A 151 -4.47 -9.09 57.41
CA PRO A 151 -4.28 -10.09 56.35
C PRO A 151 -3.75 -9.51 55.02
N TYR A 152 -3.26 -8.27 55.02
CA TYR A 152 -2.75 -7.55 53.84
C TYR A 152 -1.27 -7.18 53.94
N PHE A 153 -0.59 -7.50 55.06
CA PHE A 153 0.82 -7.18 55.32
C PHE A 153 1.69 -8.45 55.45
#